data_AF-A0A9E3YGP4-F1
#
_entry.id   AF-A0A9E3YGP4-F1
#
_cell.length_a   1.000
_cell.length_b   1.000
_cell.length_c   1.000
_cell.angle_alpha   90.00
_cell.angle_beta   90.00
_cell.angle_gamma   90.00
#
_symmetry.space_group_name_H-M   'P 1'
#
loop_
_entity.id
_entity.type
_entity.pdbx_description
1 polymer ?
#
loop_
_entity_poly.entity_id
_entity_poly.type
_entity_poly.pdbx_seq_one_letter_code
_entity_poly.pdbx_strand_id
1 'polypeptide(L)' 'AQPDLDARFGDGFTERFVAALTSLDPADAEQAEILELFGAGGFIETNNTNYDAIERVGREAGLIR' A
#
# COMPACT_ATOMS: atom_id res chain seq x y z
N ALA A 1 6.60 4.67 4.80
CA ALA A 1 7.11 3.31 4.53
C ALA A 1 7.75 2.75 5.79
N GLN A 2 7.68 1.44 6.02
CA GLN A 2 8.40 0.76 7.09
C GLN A 2 9.82 0.43 6.55
N PRO A 3 10.89 1.11 7.01
CA PRO A 3 12.17 1.11 6.31
C PRO A 3 13.07 -0.12 6.57
N ASP A 4 12.73 -1.03 7.49
CA ASP A 4 13.60 -2.16 7.91
C ASP A 4 13.09 -3.55 7.51
N LEU A 5 12.13 -3.62 6.59
CA LEU A 5 11.51 -4.89 6.16
C LEU A 5 12.54 -5.88 5.60
N ASP A 6 13.44 -5.44 4.72
CA ASP A 6 14.46 -6.32 4.15
C ASP A 6 15.43 -6.84 5.21
N ALA A 7 15.82 -6.00 6.19
CA ALA A 7 16.67 -6.42 7.28
C ALA A 7 16.01 -7.50 8.17
N ARG A 8 14.67 -7.48 8.28
CA ARG A 8 13.90 -8.40 9.12
C ARG A 8 13.49 -9.68 8.40
N PHE A 9 13.20 -9.59 7.11
CA PHE A 9 12.57 -10.65 6.33
C PHE A 9 13.40 -11.12 5.13
N GLY A 10 14.61 -10.58 5.00
CA GLY A 10 15.58 -10.92 3.96
C GLY A 10 15.53 -9.98 2.76
N ASP A 11 16.65 -9.88 2.05
CA ASP A 11 16.83 -8.99 0.91
C ASP A 11 15.72 -9.16 -0.15
N GLY A 12 15.22 -8.03 -0.66
CA GLY A 12 14.17 -7.98 -1.67
C GLY A 12 12.78 -8.35 -1.15
N PHE A 13 12.60 -8.49 0.17
CA PHE A 13 11.29 -8.76 0.75
C PHE A 13 10.30 -7.62 0.44
N THR A 14 10.72 -6.37 0.55
CA THR A 14 9.87 -5.20 0.28
C THR A 14 9.27 -5.26 -1.12
N GLU A 15 10.08 -5.57 -2.12
CA GLU A 15 9.64 -5.69 -3.52
C GLU A 15 8.68 -6.87 -3.72
N ARG A 16 9.02 -8.06 -3.19
CA ARG A 16 8.14 -9.24 -3.26
C ARG A 16 6.80 -9.01 -2.57
N PHE A 17 6.80 -8.28 -1.46
CA PHE A 17 5.59 -7.96 -0.72
C PHE A 17 4.67 -7.01 -1.49
N VAL A 18 5.23 -5.95 -2.10
CA VAL A 18 4.47 -5.06 -2.98
C VAL A 18 3.89 -5.85 -4.15
N ALA A 19 4.72 -6.67 -4.81
CA ALA A 19 4.29 -7.50 -5.92
C ALA A 19 3.11 -8.41 -5.53
N ALA A 20 3.20 -9.10 -4.39
CA ALA A 20 2.14 -10.00 -3.90
C ALA A 20 0.80 -9.28 -3.65
N LEU A 21 0.82 -8.06 -3.10
CA LEU A 21 -0.40 -7.28 -2.90
C LEU A 21 -1.00 -6.80 -4.22
N THR A 22 -0.17 -6.31 -5.14
CA THR A 22 -0.63 -5.79 -6.44
C THR A 22 -1.06 -6.89 -7.42
N SER A 23 -0.65 -8.14 -7.19
CA SER A 23 -1.01 -9.28 -8.04
C SER A 23 -2.24 -10.05 -7.57
N LEU A 24 -2.94 -9.59 -6.53
CA LEU A 24 -4.16 -10.25 -6.06
C LEU A 24 -5.21 -10.30 -7.17
N ASP A 25 -5.71 -11.50 -7.47
CA ASP A 25 -6.68 -11.75 -8.52
C ASP A 25 -8.10 -11.88 -7.91
N PRO A 26 -9.03 -10.97 -8.23
CA PRO A 26 -10.41 -11.06 -7.75
C PRO A 26 -11.19 -12.25 -8.35
N ALA A 27 -10.67 -12.94 -9.37
CA ALA A 27 -11.26 -14.17 -9.89
C ALA A 27 -10.91 -15.42 -9.07
N ASP A 28 -9.88 -15.35 -8.22
CA ASP A 28 -9.54 -16.39 -7.25
C ASP A 28 -10.32 -16.15 -5.94
N ALA A 29 -11.03 -17.16 -5.46
CA ALA A 29 -11.95 -17.01 -4.33
C ALA A 29 -11.27 -16.62 -3.01
N GLU A 30 -10.07 -17.15 -2.76
CA GLU A 30 -9.32 -16.84 -1.53
C GLU A 30 -8.75 -15.41 -1.60
N GLN A 31 -8.23 -15.02 -2.75
CA GLN A 31 -7.70 -13.67 -2.96
C GLN A 31 -8.81 -12.61 -2.99
N ALA A 32 -9.99 -12.95 -3.50
CA ALA A 32 -11.17 -12.09 -3.47
C ALA A 32 -11.64 -11.79 -2.03
N GLU A 33 -11.58 -12.77 -1.12
CA GLU A 33 -11.89 -12.54 0.30
C GLU A 33 -10.94 -11.52 0.93
N ILE A 34 -9.64 -11.58 0.60
CA ILE A 34 -8.66 -10.58 1.04
C ILE A 34 -9.06 -9.20 0.52
N LEU A 35 -9.37 -9.07 -0.76
CA LEU A 35 -9.77 -7.80 -1.37
C LEU A 35 -11.07 -7.24 -0.76
N GLU A 36 -12.03 -8.11 -0.44
CA GLU A 36 -13.29 -7.76 0.23
C GLU A 36 -13.06 -7.19 1.62
N LEU A 37 -12.14 -7.75 2.42
CA LEU A 37 -11.78 -7.22 3.74
C LEU A 37 -11.28 -5.77 3.69
N PHE A 38 -10.64 -5.38 2.59
CA PHE A 38 -10.19 -4.01 2.34
C PHE A 38 -11.25 -3.14 1.64
N GLY A 39 -12.38 -3.71 1.22
CA GLY A 39 -13.39 -3.03 0.40
C GLY A 39 -12.83 -2.54 -0.94
N ALA A 40 -11.86 -3.27 -1.50
CA ALA A 40 -11.11 -2.88 -2.68
C ALA A 40 -11.30 -3.87 -3.83
N GLY A 41 -11.13 -3.41 -5.08
CA GLY A 41 -11.06 -4.29 -6.24
C GLY A 41 -9.64 -4.76 -6.58
N GLY A 42 -8.64 -4.25 -5.88
CA GLY A 42 -7.22 -4.48 -6.13
C GLY A 42 -6.35 -3.44 -5.42
N PHE A 43 -5.07 -3.75 -5.27
CA PHE A 43 -4.05 -2.79 -4.84
C PHE A 43 -3.32 -2.22 -6.06
N ILE A 44 -2.87 -0.97 -5.96
CA ILE A 44 -2.13 -0.28 -7.02
C ILE A 44 -0.82 0.29 -6.47
N GLU A 45 0.17 0.45 -7.34
CA GLU A 45 1.35 1.25 -7.02
C GLU A 45 0.97 2.72 -6.77
N THR A 46 1.71 3.35 -5.88
CA THR A 46 1.54 4.77 -5.55
C THR A 46 2.90 5.39 -5.29
N ASN A 47 2.97 6.71 -5.32
CA ASN A 47 4.16 7.48 -4.98
C ASN A 47 3.77 8.71 -4.15
N ASN A 48 4.78 9.39 -3.58
CA ASN A 48 4.53 10.52 -2.68
C ASN A 48 3.70 11.64 -3.34
N THR A 49 3.89 11.90 -4.63
CA THR A 49 3.16 12.97 -5.34
C THR A 49 1.66 12.70 -5.46
N ASN A 50 1.22 11.44 -5.37
CA ASN A 50 -0.20 11.11 -5.29
C ASN A 50 -0.89 11.70 -4.04
N TYR A 51 -0.12 12.10 -3.02
CA TYR A 51 -0.61 12.58 -1.73
C TYR A 51 -0.37 14.08 -1.47
N ASP A 52 0.23 14.81 -2.40
CA ASP A 52 0.58 16.24 -2.22
C ASP A 52 -0.63 17.10 -1.80
N ALA A 53 -1.80 16.83 -2.38
CA ALA A 53 -3.03 17.55 -2.04
C ALA A 53 -3.47 17.29 -0.59
N ILE A 54 -3.32 16.06 -0.10
CA ILE A 54 -3.67 15.68 1.28
C ILE A 54 -2.69 16.32 2.25
N GLU A 55 -1.38 16.27 1.94
CA GLU A 55 -0.36 16.93 2.78
C GLU A 55 -0.64 18.43 2.91
N ARG A 56 -0.91 19.11 1.78
CA ARG A 56 -1.21 20.55 1.78
C ARG A 56 -2.40 20.88 2.68
N VAL A 57 -3.52 20.17 2.53
CA VAL A 57 -4.71 20.37 3.37
C VAL A 57 -4.41 20.06 4.84
N GLY A 58 -3.64 19.00 5.12
CA GLY A 58 -3.24 18.64 6.48
C GLY A 58 -2.41 19.71 7.17
N ARG A 59 -1.50 20.37 6.44
CA ARG A 59 -0.71 21.51 6.94
C ARG A 59 -1.56 22.76 7.14
N GLU A 60 -2.41 23.10 6.16
CA GLU A 60 -3.34 24.24 6.26
C GLU A 60 -4.31 24.09 7.45
N ALA A 61 -4.78 22.87 7.71
CA ALA A 61 -5.66 22.56 8.84
C ALA A 61 -4.93 22.40 10.19
N GLY A 62 -3.59 22.52 10.23
CA GLY A 62 -2.79 22.35 11.44
C GLY A 62 -2.75 20.91 11.99
N LEU A 63 -3.13 19.92 11.18
CA LEU A 63 -3.08 18.49 11.54
C LEU A 63 -1.68 17.91 11.36
N ILE A 64 -0.86 18.54 10.52
CA ILE A 64 0.55 18.23 10.32
C ILE A 64 1.35 19.44 10.82
N ARG A 65 2.24 19.20 11.79
CA ARG A 65 3.15 20.21 12.36
C ARG A 65 4.46 20.29 11.58
#